data_AF-A0A8D4IWL6-F1
#
_entry.id   AF-A0A8D4IWL6-F1
#
_cell.length_a   1.000
_cell.length_b   1.000
_cell.length_c   1.000
_cell.angle_alpha   90.00
_cell.angle_beta   90.00
_cell.angle_gamma   90.00
#
_symmetry.space_group_name_H-M   'P 1'
#
loop_
_entity.id
_entity.type
_entity.pdbx_description
1 polymer ?
#
loop_
_entity_poly.entity_id
_entity_poly.type
_entity_poly.pdbx_seq_one_letter_code
_entity_poly.pdbx_strand_id
1 'polypeptide(L)'
;MGKNYKLKTDALLYYDEFSTKILLGTKCVEIFDDTQTYFSLLKKREWSLSDLPNDLVEVLIEYNLIIKNYTHYYENSEILN
;
A
#
# COMPACT_ATOMS: atom_id res chain seq x y z
N MET A 1 -9.09 -17.81 -4.27
CA MET A 1 -7.78 -17.31 -3.82
C MET A 1 -7.78 -15.81 -3.97
N GLY A 2 -7.63 -15.08 -2.87
CA GLY A 2 -7.59 -13.61 -2.85
C GLY A 2 -6.33 -13.09 -3.52
N LYS A 3 -6.45 -11.96 -4.20
CA LYS A 3 -5.35 -11.24 -4.83
C LYS A 3 -4.79 -10.27 -3.79
N ASN A 4 -3.52 -10.45 -3.40
CA ASN A 4 -2.82 -9.56 -2.48
C ASN A 4 -2.04 -8.50 -3.25
N TYR A 5 -1.99 -7.30 -2.68
CA TYR A 5 -1.38 -6.11 -3.27
C TYR A 5 -0.34 -5.51 -2.31
N LYS A 6 0.64 -4.82 -2.89
CA LYS A 6 1.69 -4.07 -2.18
C LYS A 6 1.99 -2.78 -2.94
N LEU A 7 2.46 -1.76 -2.23
CA LEU A 7 3.01 -0.55 -2.86
C LEU A 7 4.23 -0.91 -3.73
N LYS A 8 4.26 -0.39 -4.95
CA LYS A 8 5.29 -0.68 -5.97
C LYS A 8 6.68 -0.15 -5.59
N THR A 9 6.73 0.96 -4.87
CA THR A 9 7.95 1.72 -4.61
C THR A 9 8.23 1.78 -3.11
N ASP A 10 9.46 2.17 -2.76
CA ASP A 10 9.83 2.64 -1.41
C ASP A 10 9.07 3.94 -1.11
N ALA A 11 7.78 3.80 -0.85
CA ALA A 11 6.92 4.89 -0.44
C ALA A 11 7.15 5.13 1.05
N LEU A 12 7.45 6.38 1.42
CA LEU A 12 7.42 6.77 2.82
C LEU A 12 5.98 7.11 3.19
N LEU A 13 5.46 6.39 4.17
CA LEU A 13 4.14 6.64 4.73
C LEU A 13 4.32 7.47 5.99
N TYR A 14 3.64 8.61 6.03
CA TYR A 14 3.57 9.47 7.20
C TYR A 14 2.11 9.78 7.51
N TYR A 15 1.82 10.10 8.76
CA TYR A 15 0.51 10.53 9.21
C TYR A 15 0.66 11.73 10.14
N ASP A 16 -0.17 12.75 9.93
CA ASP A 16 -0.43 13.83 10.88
C ASP A 16 -1.91 13.84 11.29
N GLU A 17 -2.28 14.72 12.24
CA GLU A 17 -3.62 14.78 12.84
C GLU A 17 -4.80 14.79 11.85
N PHE A 18 -4.57 15.18 10.59
CA PHE A 18 -5.62 15.37 9.59
C PHE A 18 -5.46 14.50 8.34
N SER A 19 -4.29 13.87 8.14
CA SER A 19 -4.01 13.22 6.85
C SER A 19 -2.98 12.09 6.90
N THR A 20 -3.19 11.14 6.00
CA THR A 20 -2.21 10.13 5.60
C THR A 20 -1.45 10.64 4.36
N LYS A 21 -0.12 10.74 4.48
CA LYS A 21 0.77 11.20 3.40
C LYS A 21 1.58 10.04 2.83
N ILE A 22 1.58 9.93 1.51
CA ILE A 22 2.37 8.97 0.75
C ILE A 22 3.41 9.75 -0.05
N LEU A 23 4.67 9.63 0.34
CA LEU A 23 5.80 10.29 -0.31
C LEU A 23 6.50 9.32 -1.27
N LEU A 24 6.68 9.78 -2.51
CA LEU A 24 7.14 9.01 -3.66
C LEU A 24 8.24 9.80 -4.38
N GLY A 25 9.46 9.75 -3.84
CA GLY A 25 10.53 10.65 -4.28
C GLY A 25 10.15 12.11 -4.04
N THR A 26 9.88 12.85 -5.11
CA THR A 26 9.46 14.26 -5.05
C THR A 26 7.95 14.47 -5.04
N LYS A 27 7.14 13.42 -5.20
CA LYS A 27 5.68 13.51 -5.22
C LYS A 27 5.11 13.19 -3.83
N CYS A 28 4.16 14.01 -3.38
CA CYS A 28 3.38 13.76 -2.16
C CYS A 28 1.92 13.57 -2.56
N VAL A 29 1.29 12.50 -2.08
CA VAL A 29 -0.16 12.30 -2.15
C VAL A 29 -0.68 12.40 -0.72
N GLU A 30 -1.58 13.36 -0.46
CA GLU A 30 -2.20 13.56 0.84
C GLU A 30 -3.64 13.07 0.79
N ILE A 31 -4.01 12.21 1.74
CA ILE A 31 -5.35 11.65 1.89
C ILE A 31 -5.86 12.12 3.24
N PHE A 32 -6.93 12.92 3.24
CA PHE A 32 -7.55 13.39 4.48
C PHE A 32 -8.15 12.20 5.24
N ASP A 33 -7.69 12.01 6.47
CA ASP A 33 -7.85 10.77 7.22
C ASP A 33 -7.87 11.02 8.73
N ASP A 34 -8.90 11.70 9.20
CA ASP A 34 -9.03 12.11 10.61
C ASP A 34 -8.94 10.93 11.59
N THR A 35 -9.15 9.70 11.11
CA THR A 35 -9.23 8.49 11.93
C THR A 35 -8.05 7.53 11.77
N GLN A 36 -7.01 7.90 11.00
CA GLN A 36 -5.86 7.03 10.70
C GLN A 36 -6.22 5.73 9.97
N THR A 37 -7.37 5.68 9.30
CA THR A 37 -7.87 4.48 8.62
C THR A 37 -6.94 4.09 7.48
N TYR A 38 -6.61 5.01 6.57
CA TYR A 38 -5.75 4.74 5.43
C TYR A 38 -4.30 4.50 5.86
N PHE A 39 -3.78 5.24 6.84
CA PHE A 39 -2.42 4.98 7.37
C PHE A 39 -2.31 3.55 7.92
N SER A 40 -3.29 3.13 8.73
CA SER A 40 -3.32 1.79 9.32
C SER A 40 -3.42 0.69 8.28
N LEU A 41 -4.18 0.91 7.21
CA LEU A 41 -4.28 -0.03 6.08
C LEU A 41 -2.95 -0.10 5.29
N LEU A 42 -2.39 1.04 4.92
CA LEU A 42 -1.17 1.13 4.10
C LEU A 42 0.10 0.69 4.84
N LYS A 43 0.13 0.78 6.17
CA LYS A 43 1.23 0.27 6.99
C LYS A 43 1.33 -1.26 6.95
N LYS A 44 0.27 -1.96 6.55
CA LYS A 44 0.32 -3.42 6.38
C LYS A 44 1.20 -3.77 5.18
N ARG A 45 1.99 -4.83 5.34
CA ARG A 45 2.89 -5.31 4.27
C ARG A 45 2.12 -5.83 3.05
N GLU A 46 0.95 -6.39 3.30
CA GLU A 46 0.07 -7.01 2.29
C GLU A 46 -1.39 -6.75 2.63
N TRP A 47 -2.20 -6.61 1.58
CA TRP A 47 -3.60 -6.22 1.66
C TRP A 47 -4.35 -6.79 0.46
N SER A 48 -5.58 -7.24 0.68
CA SER A 48 -6.52 -7.57 -0.39
C SER A 48 -7.21 -6.30 -0.89
N LEU A 49 -7.66 -6.29 -2.15
CA LEU A 49 -8.48 -5.19 -2.69
C LEU A 49 -9.72 -4.89 -1.82
N SER A 50 -10.32 -5.93 -1.23
CA SER A 50 -11.46 -5.80 -0.31
C SER A 50 -11.12 -5.12 1.02
N ASP A 51 -9.84 -5.04 1.39
CA ASP A 51 -9.41 -4.35 2.61
C ASP A 51 -9.34 -2.84 2.41
N LEU A 52 -9.42 -2.38 1.16
CA LEU A 52 -9.26 -0.98 0.80
C LEU A 52 -10.60 -0.33 0.52
N PRO A 53 -10.78 0.89 1.01
CA PRO A 53 -11.80 1.79 0.49
C PRO A 53 -11.61 2.06 -1.02
N ASN A 54 -12.71 2.19 -1.77
CA ASN A 54 -12.68 2.37 -3.23
C ASN A 54 -11.99 3.67 -3.65
N ASP A 55 -12.23 4.74 -2.92
CA ASP A 55 -11.58 6.05 -3.08
C ASP A 55 -10.05 5.95 -2.91
N LEU A 56 -9.58 5.17 -1.92
CA LEU A 56 -8.16 4.88 -1.77
C LEU A 56 -7.63 4.10 -2.99
N VAL A 57 -8.36 3.10 -3.48
CA VAL A 57 -7.97 2.34 -4.68
C VAL A 57 -7.79 3.25 -5.89
N GLU A 58 -8.75 4.15 -6.13
CA GLU A 58 -8.72 5.10 -7.25
C GLU A 58 -7.48 6.00 -7.20
N VAL A 59 -7.19 6.60 -6.04
CA VAL A 59 -5.99 7.42 -5.84
C VAL A 59 -4.72 6.58 -6.07
N LEU A 60 -4.63 5.39 -5.49
CA LEU A 60 -3.45 4.55 -5.64
C LEU A 60 -3.24 4.08 -7.09
N ILE A 61 -4.30 3.92 -7.88
CA ILE A 61 -4.22 3.60 -9.31
C ILE A 61 -3.83 4.84 -10.12
N GLU A 62 -4.46 5.99 -9.88
CA GLU A 62 -4.18 7.27 -10.56
C GLU A 62 -2.69 7.61 -10.47
N TYR A 63 -2.10 7.41 -9.30
CA TYR A 63 -0.70 7.67 -9.04
C TYR A 63 0.23 6.47 -9.31
N ASN A 64 -0.31 5.35 -9.82
CA ASN A 64 0.41 4.12 -10.17
C ASN A 64 1.21 3.50 -9.00
N LEU A 65 0.62 3.54 -7.81
CA LEU A 65 1.22 3.19 -6.52
C LEU A 65 1.01 1.73 -6.16
N ILE A 66 -0.11 1.14 -6.58
CA ILE A 66 -0.33 -0.30 -6.54
C ILE A 66 0.25 -0.90 -7.81
N ILE A 67 1.28 -1.73 -7.69
CA ILE A 67 1.62 -2.67 -8.76
C ILE A 67 1.96 -4.02 -8.16
N LYS A 68 1.36 -5.04 -8.79
CA LYS A 68 1.51 -6.49 -8.61
C LYS A 68 0.47 -7.08 -7.65
N ASN A 69 -0.43 -7.86 -8.24
CA ASN A 69 -0.87 -9.08 -7.59
C ASN A 69 0.39 -9.86 -7.21
N TYR A 70 0.70 -9.91 -5.92
CA TYR A 70 1.79 -10.74 -5.44
C TYR A 70 1.20 -12.06 -5.02
N THR A 71 1.27 -13.06 -5.90
CA THR A 71 1.03 -14.43 -5.51
C THR A 71 2.29 -14.88 -4.77
N HIS A 72 2.20 -15.12 -3.46
CA HIS A 72 3.30 -15.73 -2.71
C HIS A 72 3.73 -17.03 -3.42
N TYR A 73 4.88 -17.01 -4.07
CA TYR A 73 5.72 -18.19 -4.16
C TYR A 73 6.80 -17.99 -3.11
N TYR A 74 6.60 -18.58 -1.93
CA TYR A 74 7.74 -18.95 -1.11
C TYR A 74 8.48 -20.05 -1.88
N GLU A 75 9.38 -19.68 -2.79
CA GLU A 75 10.50 -20.57 -3.06
C GLU A 75 11.38 -20.52 -1.82
N ASN A 76 11.31 -21.58 -1.01
CA ASN A 76 12.38 -21.90 -0.07
C ASN A 76 13.68 -22.00 -0.86
N SER A 77 14.36 -20.88 -1.04
CA SER A 77 15.70 -20.80 -1.63
C SER A 77 16.79 -20.94 -0.57
N GLU A 78 16.43 -21.37 0.64
CA GLU A 78 17.36 -21.71 1.72
C GLU A 78 17.06 -23.10 2.32
N ILE A 79 17.13 -24.15 1.48
CA ILE A 79 17.76 -25.42 1.88
C ILE A 79 18.61 -25.88 0.68
N LEU A 80 19.62 -25.09 0.33
CA LEU A 80 20.81 -25.58 -0.35
C LEU A 80 21.93 -25.48 0.68
N ASN A 81 22.08 -26.53 1.48
CA ASN A 81 23.34 -27.09 1.98
C ASN A 81 23.05 -28.43 2.65
#